data_AF-M0MYG6-F1
#
_entry.id   AF-M0MYG6-F1
#
_cell.length_a   1.000
_cell.length_b   1.000
_cell.length_c   1.000
_cell.angle_alpha   90.00
_cell.angle_beta   90.00
_cell.angle_gamma   90.00
#
_symmetry.space_group_name_H-M   'P 1'
#
loop_
_entity.id
_entity.type
_entity.pdbx_description
1 polymer ?
#
loop_
_entity_poly.entity_id
_entity_poly.type
_entity_poly.pdbx_seq_one_letter_code
_entity_poly.pdbx_strand_id
1 'polypeptide(L)'
;MAGIARALAVVCLVVLAGCAGGALPDELAGYAGDPDNPYPDDELTVAVDPGETDRPFDPLVHEALSYWERNDDRYLDFGVNFTLAPNATDPDLRVTFQRSLDRCGEVETAAGCAPRITSPPQAADTVDVRILDDLSNESTTQVLKHELGHTLGLDHSDEPTQLMRSRASLTMLPEPNASERVLPWADPTLAVFADLDAIPADERAAVREQIDHALDYYDHGAAGRVPDNVSFERVSSFENADIVVYFQDGPPCGDGSGSCGSVYGTDPDGDGAIERYTRVDVALSDVDTDATGWHVARHLALGFGFEPGDGAAYPPALRKSTSDEERRSDWWE
;
A
#
# COMPACT_ATOMS: atom_id res chain seq x y z
N MET A 1 17.22 23.05 -3.07
CA MET A 1 17.91 21.74 -3.03
C MET A 1 16.86 20.76 -2.64
N ALA A 2 16.41 19.99 -3.64
CA ALA A 2 15.21 19.18 -3.55
C ALA A 2 15.54 17.95 -2.72
N GLY A 3 14.82 17.75 -1.61
CA GLY A 3 14.67 16.39 -1.08
C GLY A 3 14.08 15.54 -2.20
N ILE A 4 14.67 14.39 -2.46
CA ILE A 4 14.12 13.48 -3.46
C ILE A 4 13.17 12.57 -2.69
N ALA A 5 11.87 12.87 -2.75
CA ALA A 5 10.87 11.88 -2.40
C ALA A 5 10.98 10.77 -3.45
N ARG A 6 11.39 9.58 -3.02
CA ARG A 6 11.38 8.39 -3.87
C ARG A 6 10.26 7.51 -3.37
N ALA A 7 9.10 7.64 -4.00
CA ALA A 7 8.05 6.65 -3.89
C ALA A 7 8.61 5.34 -4.48
N LEU A 8 8.86 4.35 -3.63
CA LEU A 8 8.81 2.98 -4.10
C LEU A 8 7.35 2.76 -4.38
N ALA A 9 6.98 2.66 -5.66
CA ALA A 9 5.68 2.12 -6.03
C ALA A 9 5.61 0.72 -5.43
N VAL A 10 5.02 0.62 -4.23
CA VAL A 10 4.64 -0.65 -3.66
C VAL A 10 3.46 -1.07 -4.49
N VAL A 11 3.78 -1.74 -5.60
CA VAL A 11 2.83 -2.55 -6.32
C VAL A 11 2.35 -3.58 -5.30
N CYS A 12 1.17 -3.36 -4.73
CA CYS A 12 0.47 -4.35 -3.93
C CYS A 12 0.25 -5.57 -4.84
N LEU A 13 1.20 -6.50 -4.76
CA LEU A 13 1.23 -7.72 -5.53
C LEU A 13 0.30 -8.71 -4.85
N VAL A 14 -1.00 -8.46 -5.00
CA VAL A 14 -2.03 -9.22 -4.29
C VAL A 14 -2.24 -10.53 -5.01
N VAL A 15 -2.30 -11.62 -4.25
CA VAL A 15 -2.54 -12.96 -4.79
C VAL A 15 -4.04 -13.16 -4.91
N LEU A 16 -4.51 -13.49 -6.10
CA LEU A 16 -5.89 -13.93 -6.35
C LEU A 16 -5.90 -15.45 -6.26
N ALA A 17 -6.95 -16.05 -5.66
CA ALA A 17 -6.95 -17.47 -5.30
C ALA A 17 -8.26 -18.16 -5.73
N GLY A 18 -8.16 -19.16 -6.62
CA GLY A 18 -9.23 -20.10 -6.92
C GLY A 18 -9.04 -21.44 -6.19
N CYS A 19 -10.11 -21.96 -5.57
CA CYS A 19 -10.12 -23.27 -4.91
C CYS A 19 -10.20 -24.45 -5.91
N ALA A 20 -9.57 -25.58 -5.56
CA ALA A 20 -9.76 -26.88 -6.21
C ALA A 20 -10.72 -27.76 -5.39
N GLY A 21 -11.86 -28.15 -5.98
CA GLY A 21 -12.90 -28.98 -5.34
C GLY A 21 -12.67 -30.50 -5.52
N GLY A 22 -12.97 -31.28 -4.46
CA GLY A 22 -12.85 -32.74 -4.41
C GLY A 22 -14.02 -33.53 -5.04
N ALA A 23 -13.83 -34.85 -5.16
CA ALA A 23 -14.63 -35.78 -5.97
C ALA A 23 -16.10 -36.00 -5.54
N LEU A 24 -16.94 -36.27 -6.57
CA LEU A 24 -18.41 -36.28 -6.63
C LEU A 24 -19.10 -37.53 -5.99
N PRO A 25 -20.35 -37.39 -5.50
CA PRO A 25 -21.35 -38.45 -5.49
C PRO A 25 -22.20 -38.48 -6.77
N ASP A 26 -22.79 -39.65 -7.02
CA ASP A 26 -23.47 -40.12 -8.23
C ASP A 26 -24.94 -39.62 -8.33
N GLU A 27 -25.16 -38.31 -8.47
CA GLU A 27 -26.50 -37.73 -8.60
C GLU A 27 -26.60 -36.70 -9.76
N LEU A 28 -26.32 -37.14 -10.99
CA LEU A 28 -26.65 -36.40 -12.23
C LEU A 28 -27.43 -37.27 -13.23
N ALA A 29 -28.34 -38.10 -12.72
CA ALA A 29 -29.32 -38.77 -13.58
C ALA A 29 -30.45 -37.79 -13.94
N GLY A 30 -30.27 -36.99 -15.00
CA GLY A 30 -31.32 -36.14 -15.56
C GLY A 30 -30.96 -34.68 -15.86
N TYR A 31 -29.69 -34.29 -15.80
CA TYR A 31 -29.27 -32.95 -16.23
C TYR A 31 -29.49 -32.80 -17.74
N ALA A 32 -30.34 -31.85 -18.12
CA ALA A 32 -30.71 -31.55 -19.50
C ALA A 32 -30.05 -30.26 -20.03
N GLY A 33 -29.14 -29.66 -19.25
CA GLY A 33 -28.40 -28.47 -19.62
C GLY A 33 -27.19 -28.77 -20.52
N ASP A 34 -26.48 -27.72 -20.89
CA ASP A 34 -25.25 -27.80 -21.67
C ASP A 34 -24.17 -28.52 -20.84
N PRO A 35 -23.55 -29.61 -21.33
CA PRO A 35 -22.47 -30.30 -20.61
C PRO A 35 -21.26 -29.40 -20.31
N ASP A 36 -21.09 -28.31 -21.05
CA ASP A 36 -20.01 -27.34 -20.89
C ASP A 36 -20.40 -26.16 -19.99
N ASN A 37 -21.70 -25.90 -19.76
CA ASN A 37 -22.18 -24.89 -18.81
C ASN A 37 -22.41 -25.52 -17.42
N PRO A 38 -21.67 -25.13 -16.37
CA PRO A 38 -21.90 -25.66 -15.03
C PRO A 38 -23.14 -25.08 -14.35
N TYR A 39 -23.79 -24.06 -14.90
CA TYR A 39 -24.99 -23.45 -14.33
C TYR A 39 -26.28 -24.12 -14.86
N PRO A 40 -27.43 -23.97 -14.18
CA PRO A 40 -28.70 -24.53 -14.65
C PRO A 40 -29.28 -23.81 -15.88
N ASP A 41 -28.90 -22.55 -16.12
CA ASP A 41 -29.34 -21.71 -17.24
C ASP A 41 -28.17 -20.80 -17.70
N ASP A 42 -28.30 -20.23 -18.89
CA ASP A 42 -27.35 -19.25 -19.44
C ASP A 42 -27.66 -17.83 -18.94
N GLU A 43 -28.87 -17.58 -18.40
CA GLU A 43 -29.23 -16.33 -17.70
C GLU A 43 -28.95 -16.41 -16.19
N LEU A 44 -27.91 -15.69 -15.74
CA LEU A 44 -27.48 -15.68 -14.34
C LEU A 44 -27.86 -14.37 -13.63
N THR A 45 -28.57 -14.47 -12.52
CA THR A 45 -28.94 -13.35 -11.65
C THR A 45 -27.81 -13.02 -10.69
N VAL A 46 -27.43 -11.74 -10.62
CA VAL A 46 -26.35 -11.26 -9.75
C VAL A 46 -26.88 -10.27 -8.73
N ALA A 47 -26.70 -10.57 -7.44
CA ALA A 47 -26.94 -9.63 -6.35
C ALA A 47 -25.65 -8.92 -5.92
N VAL A 48 -25.81 -7.73 -5.33
CA VAL A 48 -24.70 -6.92 -4.81
C VAL A 48 -24.97 -6.62 -3.35
N ASP A 49 -24.02 -7.00 -2.51
CA ASP A 49 -23.96 -6.61 -1.11
C ASP A 49 -22.81 -5.62 -0.94
N PRO A 50 -23.08 -4.31 -0.76
CA PRO A 50 -22.04 -3.30 -0.62
C PRO A 50 -21.33 -3.37 0.75
N GLY A 51 -21.76 -4.24 1.66
CA GLY A 51 -21.20 -4.33 3.00
C GLY A 51 -21.52 -3.08 3.84
N GLU A 52 -20.52 -2.54 4.53
CA GLU A 52 -20.68 -1.40 5.44
C GLU A 52 -20.48 -0.02 4.77
N THR A 53 -20.22 0.02 3.46
CA THR A 53 -19.92 1.26 2.73
C THR A 53 -21.09 1.76 1.89
N ASP A 54 -21.19 3.08 1.74
CA ASP A 54 -22.16 3.76 0.87
C ASP A 54 -21.66 3.90 -0.59
N ARG A 55 -20.53 3.27 -0.93
CA ARG A 55 -19.93 3.34 -2.27
C ARG A 55 -20.83 2.65 -3.30
N PRO A 56 -21.15 3.29 -4.43
CA PRO A 56 -22.01 2.68 -5.46
C PRO A 56 -21.20 1.68 -6.30
N PHE A 57 -21.28 0.40 -5.94
CA PHE A 57 -20.59 -0.69 -6.65
C PHE A 57 -21.33 -1.20 -7.89
N ASP A 58 -22.64 -1.02 -7.98
CA ASP A 58 -23.47 -1.52 -9.09
C ASP A 58 -22.90 -1.19 -10.48
N PRO A 59 -22.41 0.04 -10.77
CA PRO A 59 -21.82 0.35 -12.07
C PRO A 59 -20.55 -0.46 -12.37
N LEU A 60 -19.74 -0.75 -11.34
CA LEU A 60 -18.49 -1.52 -11.47
C LEU A 60 -18.77 -3.00 -11.70
N VAL A 61 -19.74 -3.55 -10.96
CA VAL A 61 -20.23 -4.92 -11.14
C VAL A 61 -20.83 -5.06 -12.54
N HIS A 62 -21.70 -4.15 -12.97
CA HIS A 62 -22.26 -4.16 -14.31
C HIS A 62 -21.17 -4.13 -15.40
N GLU A 63 -20.13 -3.31 -15.26
CA GLU A 63 -19.03 -3.27 -16.22
C GLU A 63 -18.29 -4.61 -16.32
N ALA A 64 -18.06 -5.26 -15.17
CA ALA A 64 -17.40 -6.55 -15.10
C ALA A 64 -18.25 -7.68 -15.70
N LEU A 65 -19.56 -7.70 -15.41
CA LEU A 65 -20.50 -8.66 -16.00
C LEU A 65 -20.52 -8.52 -17.53
N SER A 66 -20.69 -7.30 -18.04
CA SER A 66 -20.72 -7.06 -19.49
C SER A 66 -19.39 -7.32 -20.18
N TYR A 67 -18.27 -7.38 -19.46
CA TYR A 67 -17.02 -7.85 -20.05
C TYR A 67 -17.12 -9.32 -20.44
N TRP A 68 -17.63 -10.17 -19.55
CA TRP A 68 -17.77 -11.60 -19.82
C TRP A 68 -18.85 -11.88 -20.89
N GLU A 69 -20.01 -11.22 -20.83
CA GLU A 69 -21.06 -11.35 -21.87
C GLU A 69 -20.59 -10.98 -23.28
N ARG A 70 -19.58 -10.10 -23.41
CA ARG A 70 -19.04 -9.69 -24.72
C ARG A 70 -17.92 -10.56 -25.23
N ASN A 71 -17.35 -11.43 -24.38
CA ASN A 71 -16.16 -12.20 -24.70
C ASN A 71 -16.34 -13.71 -24.39
N ASP A 72 -17.56 -14.14 -24.09
CA ASP A 72 -17.89 -15.52 -23.77
C ASP A 72 -17.51 -16.47 -24.91
N ASP A 73 -17.90 -16.17 -26.14
CA ASP A 73 -17.53 -16.90 -27.37
C ASP A 73 -16.01 -17.08 -27.57
N ARG A 74 -15.20 -16.25 -26.90
CA ARG A 74 -13.74 -16.24 -27.02
C ARG A 74 -13.04 -17.00 -25.89
N TYR A 75 -13.53 -16.87 -24.67
CA TYR A 75 -12.81 -17.34 -23.47
C TYR A 75 -13.53 -18.48 -22.75
N LEU A 76 -14.81 -18.70 -23.03
CA LEU A 76 -15.64 -19.71 -22.41
C LEU A 76 -16.10 -20.74 -23.45
N ASP A 77 -16.45 -21.93 -22.99
CA ASP A 77 -17.02 -22.98 -23.84
C ASP A 77 -18.56 -22.88 -23.92
N PHE A 78 -19.17 -21.92 -23.22
CA PHE A 78 -20.61 -21.66 -23.17
C PHE A 78 -20.91 -20.16 -23.20
N GLY A 79 -22.12 -19.79 -23.61
CA GLY A 79 -22.58 -18.40 -23.60
C GLY A 79 -23.10 -17.99 -22.22
N VAL A 80 -22.93 -16.73 -21.84
CA VAL A 80 -23.43 -16.23 -20.54
C VAL A 80 -24.11 -14.88 -20.68
N ASN A 81 -25.26 -14.74 -20.02
CA ASN A 81 -26.01 -13.49 -19.92
C ASN A 81 -26.29 -13.19 -18.44
N PHE A 82 -25.98 -11.99 -17.97
CA PHE A 82 -26.19 -11.63 -16.57
C PHE A 82 -27.35 -10.64 -16.42
N THR A 83 -28.17 -10.88 -15.39
CA THR A 83 -29.13 -9.90 -14.89
C THR A 83 -28.66 -9.35 -13.56
N LEU A 84 -28.17 -8.11 -13.55
CA LEU A 84 -27.83 -7.41 -12.31
C LEU A 84 -29.12 -7.02 -11.56
N ALA A 85 -29.37 -7.70 -10.44
CA ALA A 85 -30.48 -7.45 -9.55
C ALA A 85 -29.94 -7.29 -8.11
N PRO A 86 -29.46 -6.08 -7.73
CA PRO A 86 -28.68 -5.87 -6.51
C PRO A 86 -29.35 -6.43 -5.25
N ASN A 87 -30.68 -6.32 -5.16
CA ASN A 87 -31.49 -6.74 -4.01
C ASN A 87 -32.12 -8.14 -4.15
N ALA A 88 -31.65 -8.97 -5.07
CA ALA A 88 -32.18 -10.32 -5.24
C ALA A 88 -31.91 -11.18 -3.99
N THR A 89 -32.96 -11.86 -3.52
CA THR A 89 -32.92 -12.71 -2.33
C THR A 89 -32.38 -14.11 -2.61
N ASP A 90 -32.46 -14.55 -3.86
CA ASP A 90 -32.04 -15.88 -4.33
C ASP A 90 -31.32 -15.74 -5.68
N PRO A 91 -30.12 -15.13 -5.71
CA PRO A 91 -29.36 -14.94 -6.94
C PRO A 91 -28.48 -16.17 -7.24
N ASP A 92 -28.10 -16.33 -8.49
CA ASP A 92 -27.09 -17.31 -8.90
C ASP A 92 -25.69 -16.91 -8.40
N LEU A 93 -25.37 -15.62 -8.44
CA LEU A 93 -24.14 -15.06 -7.89
C LEU A 93 -24.41 -13.92 -6.90
N ARG A 94 -23.63 -13.87 -5.82
CA ARG A 94 -23.63 -12.75 -4.88
C ARG A 94 -22.25 -12.13 -4.81
N VAL A 95 -22.17 -10.85 -5.15
CA VAL A 95 -20.94 -10.07 -5.02
C VAL A 95 -21.00 -9.28 -3.71
N THR A 96 -20.13 -9.61 -2.76
CA THR A 96 -20.02 -8.95 -1.45
C THR A 96 -18.74 -8.14 -1.35
N PHE A 97 -18.89 -6.87 -0.98
CA PHE A 97 -17.77 -5.96 -0.71
C PHE A 97 -17.50 -5.91 0.79
N GLN A 98 -16.23 -6.04 1.18
CA GLN A 98 -15.84 -6.09 2.58
C GLN A 98 -14.44 -5.51 2.81
N ARG A 99 -14.21 -4.99 4.02
CA ARG A 99 -12.96 -4.34 4.42
C ARG A 99 -11.74 -5.25 4.48
N SER A 100 -11.94 -6.55 4.71
CA SER A 100 -10.86 -7.52 4.82
C SER A 100 -11.31 -8.88 4.32
N LEU A 101 -10.50 -9.53 3.49
CA LEU A 101 -10.72 -10.92 3.06
C LEU A 101 -9.93 -11.88 3.96
N ASP A 102 -10.54 -12.30 5.08
CA ASP A 102 -9.94 -13.32 5.94
C ASP A 102 -9.96 -14.67 5.21
N ARG A 103 -8.80 -15.04 4.66
CA ARG A 103 -8.51 -16.27 3.89
C ARG A 103 -9.34 -16.44 2.60
N CYS A 104 -8.62 -16.49 1.49
CA CYS A 104 -9.10 -17.06 0.24
C CYS A 104 -8.28 -18.31 -0.08
N GLY A 105 -8.78 -19.48 0.31
CA GLY A 105 -7.99 -20.72 0.28
C GLY A 105 -6.73 -20.61 1.15
N GLU A 106 -5.56 -20.80 0.54
CA GLU A 106 -4.23 -20.67 1.21
C GLU A 106 -3.66 -19.24 1.18
N VAL A 107 -4.38 -18.28 0.60
CA VAL A 107 -3.93 -16.89 0.48
C VAL A 107 -4.41 -16.07 1.67
N GLU A 108 -3.45 -15.46 2.37
CA GLU A 108 -3.69 -14.62 3.54
C GLU A 108 -3.99 -13.15 3.18
N THR A 109 -3.54 -12.68 2.01
CA THR A 109 -3.78 -11.32 1.51
C THR A 109 -4.32 -11.36 0.08
N ALA A 110 -5.65 -11.40 -0.05
CA ALA A 110 -6.35 -11.42 -1.33
C ALA A 110 -7.14 -10.13 -1.55
N ALA A 111 -7.27 -9.69 -2.80
CA ALA A 111 -8.07 -8.52 -3.19
C ALA A 111 -9.49 -8.92 -3.63
N GLY A 112 -9.63 -10.15 -4.09
CA GLY A 112 -10.88 -10.80 -4.43
C GLY A 112 -10.82 -12.27 -4.05
N CYS A 113 -11.99 -12.90 -3.97
CA CYS A 113 -12.12 -14.32 -3.73
C CYS A 113 -13.41 -14.88 -4.32
N ALA A 114 -13.27 -15.83 -5.24
CA ALA A 114 -14.38 -16.60 -5.78
C ALA A 114 -14.00 -18.09 -5.94
N PRO A 115 -14.95 -19.01 -5.78
CA PRO A 115 -14.73 -20.42 -6.11
C PRO A 115 -14.59 -20.59 -7.63
N ARG A 116 -13.77 -21.57 -8.04
CA ARG A 116 -13.75 -22.02 -9.43
C ARG A 116 -14.89 -23.02 -9.67
N ILE A 117 -15.83 -22.66 -10.54
CA ILE A 117 -17.02 -23.46 -10.83
C ILE A 117 -16.81 -24.26 -12.12
N THR A 118 -16.76 -25.58 -12.02
CA THR A 118 -16.54 -26.49 -13.16
C THR A 118 -17.55 -27.62 -13.25
N SER A 119 -18.55 -27.62 -12.37
CA SER A 119 -19.54 -28.69 -12.35
C SER A 119 -20.87 -28.20 -11.74
N PRO A 120 -22.01 -28.76 -12.19
CA PRO A 120 -23.33 -28.38 -11.69
C PRO A 120 -23.52 -28.41 -10.17
N PRO A 121 -23.00 -29.39 -9.42
CA PRO A 121 -23.14 -29.39 -7.96
C PRO A 121 -22.51 -28.18 -7.27
N GLN A 122 -21.53 -27.51 -7.89
CA GLN A 122 -20.89 -26.32 -7.31
C GLN A 122 -21.74 -25.05 -7.50
N ALA A 123 -22.64 -25.05 -8.48
CA ALA A 123 -23.54 -23.95 -8.82
C ALA A 123 -25.00 -24.24 -8.42
N ALA A 124 -25.22 -25.26 -7.59
CA ALA A 124 -26.56 -25.64 -7.11
C ALA A 124 -27.12 -24.63 -6.09
N ASP A 125 -26.24 -23.95 -5.37
CA ASP A 125 -26.55 -22.85 -4.45
C ASP A 125 -25.90 -21.55 -4.96
N THR A 126 -26.27 -20.40 -4.37
CA THR A 126 -25.66 -19.09 -4.69
C THR A 126 -24.13 -19.16 -4.59
N VAL A 127 -23.46 -18.70 -5.65
CA VAL A 127 -22.01 -18.59 -5.72
C VAL A 127 -21.56 -17.25 -5.13
N ASP A 128 -20.79 -17.28 -4.04
CA ASP A 128 -20.28 -16.09 -3.38
C ASP A 128 -18.96 -15.60 -4.00
N VAL A 129 -18.94 -14.31 -4.35
CA VAL A 129 -17.78 -13.55 -4.81
C VAL A 129 -17.50 -12.44 -3.80
N ARG A 130 -16.31 -12.40 -3.21
CA ARG A 130 -15.93 -11.41 -2.18
C ARG A 130 -14.83 -10.50 -2.71
N ILE A 131 -14.95 -9.19 -2.50
CA ILE A 131 -14.04 -8.17 -3.03
C ILE A 131 -13.68 -7.16 -1.94
N LEU A 132 -12.44 -6.66 -1.94
CA LEU A 132 -12.06 -5.54 -1.08
C LEU A 132 -12.83 -4.25 -1.45
N ASP A 133 -13.34 -3.56 -0.44
CA ASP A 133 -14.17 -2.36 -0.61
C ASP A 133 -13.37 -1.05 -0.78
N ASP A 134 -12.07 -1.09 -0.50
CA ASP A 134 -11.13 0.03 -0.44
C ASP A 134 -10.20 0.14 -1.66
N LEU A 135 -10.51 -0.58 -2.74
CA LEU A 135 -9.81 -0.46 -4.03
C LEU A 135 -10.32 0.72 -4.85
N SER A 136 -9.47 1.31 -5.70
CA SER A 136 -9.92 2.29 -6.70
C SER A 136 -10.96 1.69 -7.65
N ASN A 137 -11.77 2.51 -8.33
CA ASN A 137 -12.80 1.99 -9.25
C ASN A 137 -12.23 1.07 -10.34
N GLU A 138 -11.07 1.44 -10.91
CA GLU A 138 -10.40 0.63 -11.93
C GLU A 138 -9.92 -0.71 -11.36
N SER A 139 -9.31 -0.69 -10.17
CA SER A 139 -8.84 -1.89 -9.49
C SER A 139 -9.99 -2.81 -9.06
N THR A 140 -11.07 -2.24 -8.50
CA THR A 140 -12.29 -2.98 -8.16
C THR A 140 -12.85 -3.69 -9.39
N THR A 141 -13.01 -2.98 -10.52
CA THR A 141 -13.51 -3.57 -11.77
C THR A 141 -12.57 -4.67 -12.30
N GLN A 142 -11.25 -4.48 -12.21
CA GLN A 142 -10.29 -5.49 -12.61
C GLN A 142 -10.41 -6.77 -11.77
N VAL A 143 -10.51 -6.64 -10.45
CA VAL A 143 -10.68 -7.78 -9.53
C VAL A 143 -12.04 -8.46 -9.79
N LEU A 144 -13.13 -7.70 -9.93
CA LEU A 144 -14.44 -8.27 -10.27
C LEU A 144 -14.38 -9.10 -11.56
N LYS A 145 -13.75 -8.59 -12.61
CA LYS A 145 -13.58 -9.34 -13.86
C LYS A 145 -12.79 -10.63 -13.64
N HIS A 146 -11.73 -10.61 -12.83
CA HIS A 146 -10.96 -11.80 -12.50
C HIS A 146 -11.77 -12.84 -11.72
N GLU A 147 -12.41 -12.43 -10.62
CA GLU A 147 -13.16 -13.35 -9.76
C GLU A 147 -14.38 -13.95 -10.48
N LEU A 148 -15.04 -13.16 -11.34
CA LEU A 148 -16.09 -13.68 -12.22
C LEU A 148 -15.56 -14.72 -13.22
N GLY A 149 -14.30 -14.60 -13.66
CA GLY A 149 -13.66 -15.63 -14.48
C GLY A 149 -13.59 -16.97 -13.76
N HIS A 150 -13.27 -16.97 -12.46
CA HIS A 150 -13.32 -18.20 -11.64
C HIS A 150 -14.74 -18.76 -11.54
N THR A 151 -15.74 -17.91 -11.33
CA THR A 151 -17.14 -18.37 -11.31
C THR A 151 -17.57 -18.95 -12.66
N LEU A 152 -16.88 -18.61 -13.75
CA LEU A 152 -17.14 -19.14 -15.09
C LEU A 152 -16.19 -20.30 -15.46
N GLY A 153 -15.43 -20.82 -14.50
CA GLY A 153 -14.62 -22.03 -14.66
C GLY A 153 -13.18 -21.80 -15.10
N LEU A 154 -12.73 -20.55 -15.23
CA LEU A 154 -11.35 -20.24 -15.59
C LEU A 154 -10.40 -20.36 -14.40
N ASP A 155 -9.18 -20.77 -14.66
CA ASP A 155 -8.06 -20.77 -13.73
C ASP A 155 -7.06 -19.63 -14.03
N HIS A 156 -5.98 -19.54 -13.24
CA HIS A 156 -5.03 -18.44 -13.38
C HIS A 156 -4.13 -18.47 -14.64
N SER A 157 -4.13 -19.58 -15.36
CA SER A 157 -3.36 -19.80 -16.58
C SER A 157 -4.17 -19.60 -17.86
N ASP A 158 -5.49 -19.58 -17.73
CA ASP A 158 -6.41 -19.41 -18.85
C ASP A 158 -6.35 -18.00 -19.47
N GLU A 159 -6.82 -17.90 -20.72
CA GLU A 159 -7.00 -16.61 -21.36
C GLU A 159 -8.23 -15.90 -20.81
N PRO A 160 -8.20 -14.55 -20.65
CA PRO A 160 -7.10 -13.66 -20.96
C PRO A 160 -6.06 -13.62 -19.83
N THR A 161 -4.83 -14.08 -20.11
CA THR A 161 -3.81 -14.34 -19.08
C THR A 161 -3.41 -13.12 -18.26
N GLN A 162 -3.47 -11.90 -18.84
CA GLN A 162 -3.18 -10.69 -18.06
C GLN A 162 -4.25 -10.37 -17.01
N LEU A 163 -5.50 -10.76 -17.28
CA LEU A 163 -6.62 -10.64 -16.37
C LEU A 163 -6.65 -11.79 -15.37
N MET A 164 -6.54 -13.03 -15.86
CA MET A 164 -6.68 -14.23 -15.02
C MET A 164 -5.44 -14.61 -14.23
N ARG A 165 -4.25 -14.06 -14.52
CA ARG A 165 -3.06 -14.33 -13.69
C ARG A 165 -3.31 -14.03 -12.20
N SER A 166 -2.70 -14.84 -11.34
CA SER A 166 -2.86 -14.75 -9.88
C SER A 166 -2.30 -13.47 -9.23
N ARG A 167 -1.81 -12.50 -10.01
CA ARG A 167 -1.07 -11.32 -9.54
C ARG A 167 -1.38 -10.10 -10.39
N ALA A 168 -1.89 -9.06 -9.76
CA ALA A 168 -2.18 -7.78 -10.40
C ALA A 168 -1.52 -6.62 -9.64
N SER A 169 -1.26 -5.52 -10.34
CA SER A 169 -0.98 -4.23 -9.72
C SER A 169 -2.32 -3.55 -9.49
N LEU A 170 -2.65 -3.27 -8.23
CA LEU A 170 -3.89 -2.62 -7.83
C LEU A 170 -3.57 -1.33 -7.07
N THR A 171 -4.47 -0.36 -7.21
CA THR A 171 -4.48 0.89 -6.46
C THR A 171 -5.66 0.92 -5.49
N MET A 172 -5.42 1.47 -4.31
CA MET A 172 -6.42 1.67 -3.27
C MET A 172 -7.21 2.97 -3.54
N LEU A 173 -8.26 3.20 -2.76
CA LEU A 173 -8.93 4.49 -2.70
C LEU A 173 -7.96 5.56 -2.15
N PRO A 174 -8.18 6.85 -2.50
CA PRO A 174 -7.33 7.93 -2.02
C PRO A 174 -7.22 7.97 -0.50
N GLU A 175 -6.01 8.10 0.02
CA GLU A 175 -5.72 8.26 1.44
C GLU A 175 -5.02 9.61 1.71
N PRO A 176 -5.03 10.11 2.96
CA PRO A 176 -4.25 11.30 3.30
C PRO A 176 -2.75 11.06 3.11
N ASN A 177 -2.09 12.02 2.47
CA ASN A 177 -0.64 12.03 2.28
C ASN A 177 0.09 12.06 3.63
N ALA A 178 1.31 11.55 3.69
CA ALA A 178 2.18 11.61 4.86
C ALA A 178 2.40 13.04 5.36
N SER A 179 2.43 14.03 4.45
CA SER A 179 2.51 15.46 4.80
C SER A 179 1.27 16.00 5.50
N GLU A 180 0.13 15.32 5.39
CA GLU A 180 -1.16 15.70 5.99
C GLU A 180 -1.44 14.93 7.28
N ARG A 181 -0.65 13.89 7.57
CA ARG A 181 -0.82 13.04 8.75
C ARG A 181 -0.15 13.65 9.97
N VAL A 182 -0.83 13.54 11.10
CA VAL A 182 -0.28 13.87 12.42
C VAL A 182 0.92 12.97 12.75
N LEU A 183 0.82 11.67 12.45
CA LEU A 183 1.93 10.72 12.51
C LEU A 183 2.02 9.98 11.16
N PRO A 184 3.02 10.27 10.32
CA PRO A 184 3.17 9.64 9.02
C PRO A 184 3.85 8.26 9.04
N TRP A 185 4.09 7.70 10.23
CA TRP A 185 4.72 6.40 10.44
C TRP A 185 3.72 5.34 10.90
N ALA A 186 4.05 4.06 10.70
CA ALA A 186 3.24 2.96 11.22
C ALA A 186 3.36 2.83 12.74
N ASP A 187 4.55 3.05 13.29
CA ASP A 187 4.85 3.04 14.73
C ASP A 187 5.34 4.44 15.18
N PRO A 188 4.95 4.95 16.35
CA PRO A 188 5.51 6.18 16.90
C PRO A 188 6.96 6.02 17.42
N THR A 189 7.43 4.79 17.62
CA THR A 189 8.81 4.48 18.04
C THR A 189 9.66 4.21 16.81
N LEU A 190 10.62 5.09 16.52
CA LEU A 190 11.43 5.02 15.31
C LEU A 190 12.82 4.47 15.59
N ALA A 191 13.21 3.45 14.84
CA ALA A 191 14.53 2.85 14.94
C ALA A 191 15.58 3.69 14.19
N VAL A 192 16.66 4.04 14.87
CA VAL A 192 17.72 4.93 14.38
C VAL A 192 19.04 4.18 14.28
N PHE A 193 19.57 4.11 13.06
CA PHE A 193 20.94 3.70 12.80
C PHE A 193 21.79 4.93 12.44
N ALA A 194 22.98 5.03 13.02
CA ALA A 194 23.97 6.03 12.68
C ALA A 194 25.28 5.34 12.27
N ASP A 195 25.66 5.47 11.00
CA ASP A 195 26.91 4.95 10.47
C ASP A 195 28.06 5.89 10.84
N LEU A 196 28.72 5.61 11.97
CA LEU A 196 29.83 6.42 12.47
C LEU A 196 31.20 5.89 12.01
N ASP A 197 31.26 4.92 11.10
CA ASP A 197 32.53 4.30 10.72
C ASP A 197 33.45 5.27 9.98
N ALA A 198 32.87 6.18 9.18
CA ALA A 198 33.59 7.26 8.51
C ALA A 198 34.07 8.38 9.45
N ILE A 199 33.58 8.43 10.69
CA ILE A 199 33.95 9.46 11.68
C ILE A 199 35.22 9.04 12.45
N PRO A 200 36.19 9.96 12.67
CA PRO A 200 37.34 9.72 13.54
C PRO A 200 36.94 9.23 14.93
N ALA A 201 37.63 8.20 15.45
CA ALA A 201 37.20 7.49 16.66
C ALA A 201 37.07 8.40 17.91
N ASP A 202 37.87 9.45 17.99
CA ASP A 202 37.86 10.47 19.04
C ASP A 202 36.70 11.49 18.91
N GLU A 203 36.11 11.63 17.74
CA GLU A 203 34.96 12.51 17.48
C GLU A 203 33.61 11.78 17.58
N ARG A 204 33.58 10.45 17.42
CA ARG A 204 32.35 9.63 17.40
C ARG A 204 31.43 9.84 18.60
N ALA A 205 31.98 10.12 19.78
CA ALA A 205 31.18 10.36 20.98
C ALA A 205 30.42 11.69 20.87
N ALA A 206 31.09 12.77 20.46
CA ALA A 206 30.49 14.08 20.29
C ALA A 206 29.49 14.12 19.12
N VAL A 207 29.79 13.43 18.01
CA VAL A 207 28.83 13.26 16.90
C VAL A 207 27.59 12.51 17.35
N ARG A 208 27.74 11.44 18.15
CA ARG A 208 26.59 10.69 18.69
C ARG A 208 25.72 11.58 19.58
N GLU A 209 26.33 12.35 20.48
CA GLU A 209 25.64 13.31 21.35
C GLU A 209 24.86 14.34 20.54
N GLN A 210 25.44 14.85 19.45
CA GLN A 210 24.75 15.77 18.54
C GLN A 210 23.54 15.14 17.85
N ILE A 211 23.64 13.86 17.46
CA ILE A 211 22.49 13.11 16.94
C ILE A 211 21.45 12.92 18.06
N ASP A 212 21.86 12.60 19.29
CA ASP A 212 20.95 12.44 20.43
C ASP A 212 20.16 13.74 20.70
N HIS A 213 20.79 14.91 20.68
CA HIS A 213 20.09 16.20 20.79
C HIS A 213 19.03 16.41 19.69
N ALA A 214 19.33 15.97 18.46
CA ALA A 214 18.37 16.04 17.37
C ALA A 214 17.16 15.14 17.61
N LEU A 215 17.38 13.91 18.10
CA LEU A 215 16.30 12.97 18.40
C LEU A 215 15.46 13.45 19.59
N ASP A 216 16.12 13.88 20.68
CA ASP A 216 15.47 14.41 21.87
C ASP A 216 14.58 15.62 21.52
N TYR A 217 15.02 16.51 20.62
CA TYR A 217 14.21 17.64 20.18
C TYR A 217 12.84 17.20 19.60
N TYR A 218 12.82 16.09 18.85
CA TYR A 218 11.60 15.52 18.28
C TYR A 218 10.80 14.69 19.29
N ASP A 219 11.47 13.97 20.18
CA ASP A 219 10.85 13.23 21.30
C ASP A 219 10.06 14.17 22.22
N HIS A 220 10.56 15.40 22.41
CA HIS A 220 9.86 16.48 23.13
C HIS A 220 8.87 17.29 22.25
N GLY A 221 8.43 16.74 21.13
CA GLY A 221 7.35 17.29 20.30
C GLY A 221 7.75 18.43 19.34
N ALA A 222 9.05 18.75 19.22
CA ALA A 222 9.59 19.73 18.27
C ALA A 222 8.81 21.07 18.26
N ALA A 223 8.64 21.67 19.43
CA ALA A 223 7.83 22.88 19.65
C ALA A 223 6.35 22.74 19.24
N GLY A 224 5.75 21.57 19.53
CA GLY A 224 4.35 21.24 19.26
C GLY A 224 4.06 20.98 17.79
N ARG A 225 5.08 20.64 16.99
CA ARG A 225 4.94 20.31 15.56
C ARG A 225 4.95 18.81 15.29
N VAL A 226 5.34 18.01 16.27
CA VAL A 226 5.36 16.54 16.22
C VAL A 226 4.59 15.99 17.42
N PRO A 227 3.92 14.84 17.32
CA PRO A 227 3.18 14.25 18.43
C PRO A 227 4.08 13.93 19.64
N ASP A 228 3.56 14.18 20.85
CA ASP A 228 4.29 13.96 22.11
C ASP A 228 4.57 12.47 22.45
N ASN A 229 4.06 11.54 21.63
CA ASN A 229 4.26 10.11 21.82
C ASN A 229 5.30 9.50 20.87
N VAL A 230 5.95 10.31 20.05
CA VAL A 230 7.07 9.88 19.21
C VAL A 230 8.27 9.59 20.11
N SER A 231 8.96 8.49 19.85
CA SER A 231 10.21 8.16 20.54
C SER A 231 11.21 7.48 19.61
N PHE A 232 12.45 7.34 20.05
CA PHE A 232 13.54 6.82 19.23
C PHE A 232 14.30 5.70 19.92
N GLU A 233 14.62 4.65 19.18
CA GLU A 233 15.47 3.56 19.66
C GLU A 233 16.70 3.39 18.78
N ARG A 234 17.86 3.10 19.38
CA ARG A 234 19.10 2.88 18.61
C ARG A 234 19.17 1.44 18.15
N VAL A 235 19.48 1.24 16.87
CA VAL A 235 19.74 -0.08 16.28
C VAL A 235 21.15 -0.15 15.70
N SER A 236 21.69 -1.37 15.59
CA SER A 236 23.07 -1.62 15.14
C SER A 236 23.20 -1.91 13.65
N SER A 237 22.09 -1.99 12.91
CA SER A 237 22.08 -2.24 11.46
C SER A 237 21.08 -1.33 10.78
N PHE A 238 21.45 -0.83 9.59
CA PHE A 238 20.59 0.00 8.75
C PHE A 238 19.34 -0.74 8.22
N GLU A 239 19.36 -2.08 8.22
CA GLU A 239 18.26 -2.92 7.71
C GLU A 239 17.04 -2.90 8.65
N ASN A 240 17.27 -2.59 9.93
CA ASN A 240 16.22 -2.52 10.95
C ASN A 240 15.90 -1.06 11.33
N ALA A 241 16.33 -0.09 10.53
CA ALA A 241 16.24 1.32 10.86
C ALA A 241 15.22 2.05 9.98
N ASP A 242 14.34 2.79 10.64
CA ASP A 242 13.47 3.79 10.01
C ASP A 242 14.25 5.05 9.66
N ILE A 243 15.25 5.39 10.47
CA ILE A 243 16.10 6.56 10.29
C ILE A 243 17.54 6.12 10.13
N VAL A 244 18.17 6.52 9.03
CA VAL A 244 19.57 6.20 8.75
C VAL A 244 20.35 7.50 8.58
N VAL A 245 21.28 7.74 9.51
CA VAL A 245 22.24 8.82 9.44
C VAL A 245 23.57 8.25 8.96
N TYR A 246 24.13 8.79 7.88
CA TYR A 246 25.42 8.34 7.36
C TYR A 246 26.27 9.51 6.87
N PHE A 247 27.59 9.28 6.89
CA PHE A 247 28.60 10.27 6.56
C PHE A 247 29.39 9.78 5.34
N GLN A 248 29.67 10.68 4.41
CA GLN A 248 30.32 10.35 3.15
C GLN A 248 31.29 11.42 2.70
N ASP A 249 32.23 11.03 1.84
CA ASP A 249 33.14 11.96 1.18
C ASP A 249 32.43 12.63 -0.02
N GLY A 250 32.36 13.96 0.00
CA GLY A 250 31.83 14.76 -1.09
C GLY A 250 30.33 15.01 -1.04
N PRO A 251 29.84 15.98 -1.83
CA PRO A 251 28.53 16.59 -1.63
C PRO A 251 27.39 15.58 -1.79
N PRO A 252 26.53 15.38 -0.77
CA PRO A 252 25.54 14.31 -0.76
C PRO A 252 24.42 14.47 -1.79
N CYS A 253 24.09 15.71 -2.18
CA CYS A 253 22.97 15.98 -3.10
C CYS A 253 23.20 17.18 -4.04
N GLY A 254 24.46 17.39 -4.45
CA GLY A 254 24.88 18.53 -5.30
C GLY A 254 25.57 19.64 -4.51
N ASP A 255 26.07 20.66 -5.22
CA ASP A 255 27.01 21.64 -4.66
C ASP A 255 26.43 22.45 -3.48
N GLY A 256 27.09 22.35 -2.31
CA GLY A 256 27.07 23.36 -1.26
C GLY A 256 26.08 23.20 -0.10
N SER A 257 25.47 22.04 0.16
CA SER A 257 24.52 21.88 1.30
C SER A 257 25.09 21.33 2.59
N GLY A 258 26.28 20.72 2.60
CA GLY A 258 26.84 19.98 3.74
C GLY A 258 26.04 18.72 4.13
N SER A 259 24.72 18.69 3.92
CA SER A 259 23.88 17.53 4.17
C SER A 259 22.68 17.44 3.24
N CYS A 260 22.02 16.29 3.23
CA CYS A 260 20.81 16.02 2.47
C CYS A 260 19.89 15.05 3.19
N GLY A 261 18.60 15.12 2.89
CA GLY A 261 17.57 14.23 3.39
C GLY A 261 16.75 13.62 2.26
N SER A 262 16.41 12.35 2.39
CA SER A 262 15.48 11.64 1.49
C SER A 262 14.46 10.87 2.31
N VAL A 263 13.23 10.78 1.79
CA VAL A 263 12.14 10.02 2.42
C VAL A 263 11.67 8.93 1.45
N TYR A 264 11.30 7.80 2.04
CA TYR A 264 10.78 6.64 1.34
C TYR A 264 9.52 6.17 2.06
N GLY A 265 8.61 5.55 1.32
CA GLY A 265 7.31 5.19 1.84
C GLY A 265 6.46 4.45 0.83
N THR A 266 5.22 4.20 1.21
CA THR A 266 4.20 3.52 0.42
C THR A 266 3.29 4.54 -0.27
N ASP A 267 2.95 4.25 -1.52
CA ASP A 267 1.97 4.97 -2.36
C ASP A 267 0.86 4.00 -2.81
N PRO A 268 -0.06 3.58 -1.89
CA PRO A 268 -1.10 2.61 -2.21
C PRO A 268 -2.16 3.12 -3.19
N ASP A 269 -2.45 4.43 -3.25
CA ASP A 269 -3.47 4.98 -4.16
C ASP A 269 -2.91 5.39 -5.53
N GLY A 270 -1.58 5.47 -5.66
CA GLY A 270 -0.85 5.62 -6.91
C GLY A 270 -0.84 7.04 -7.45
N ASP A 271 -1.03 8.05 -6.60
CA ASP A 271 -1.06 9.45 -7.01
C ASP A 271 0.34 10.11 -7.07
N GLY A 272 1.36 9.40 -6.60
CA GLY A 272 2.77 9.81 -6.59
C GLY A 272 3.19 10.55 -5.31
N ALA A 273 2.28 10.80 -4.38
CA ALA A 273 2.60 11.18 -3.01
C ALA A 273 2.91 9.91 -2.18
N ILE A 274 3.39 10.12 -0.95
CA ILE A 274 3.65 9.03 -0.01
C ILE A 274 2.63 9.18 1.11
N GLU A 275 1.88 8.13 1.43
CA GLU A 275 0.87 8.16 2.49
C GLU A 275 1.49 7.77 3.83
N ARG A 276 2.50 6.89 3.81
CA ARG A 276 3.23 6.43 5.00
C ARG A 276 4.72 6.34 4.73
N TYR A 277 5.51 6.95 5.61
CA TYR A 277 6.96 6.78 5.58
C TYR A 277 7.37 5.40 6.10
N THR A 278 8.38 4.85 5.46
CA THR A 278 9.07 3.62 5.85
C THR A 278 10.54 3.87 6.13
N ARG A 279 11.09 4.99 5.65
CA ARG A 279 12.48 5.36 5.90
C ARG A 279 12.77 6.83 5.68
N VAL A 280 13.68 7.38 6.48
CA VAL A 280 14.39 8.64 6.24
C VAL A 280 15.88 8.36 6.18
N ASP A 281 16.51 8.82 5.10
CA ASP A 281 17.96 8.85 4.97
C ASP A 281 18.46 10.28 5.20
N VAL A 282 19.47 10.43 6.05
CA VAL A 282 20.20 11.68 6.29
C VAL A 282 21.67 11.48 5.95
N ALA A 283 22.12 12.15 4.90
CA ALA A 283 23.49 12.11 4.43
C ALA A 283 24.22 13.39 4.84
N LEU A 284 25.44 13.26 5.39
CA LEU A 284 26.29 14.39 5.76
C LEU A 284 27.67 14.28 5.06
N SER A 285 28.22 15.43 4.66
CA SER A 285 29.59 15.61 4.13
C SER A 285 30.14 16.95 4.56
N ASP A 286 31.37 16.97 5.06
CA ASP A 286 32.07 18.21 5.45
C ASP A 286 31.26 19.09 6.43
N VAL A 287 30.56 18.45 7.38
CA VAL A 287 29.82 19.13 8.45
C VAL A 287 30.63 19.04 9.73
N ASP A 288 30.85 20.19 10.38
CA ASP A 288 31.51 20.25 11.68
C ASP A 288 30.71 19.46 12.74
N THR A 289 31.40 18.84 13.69
CA THR A 289 30.77 18.04 14.74
C THR A 289 29.66 18.83 15.47
N ASP A 290 29.92 20.09 15.83
CA ASP A 290 28.97 20.96 16.54
C ASP A 290 27.75 21.38 15.70
N ALA A 291 27.81 21.30 14.37
CA ALA A 291 26.67 21.56 13.49
C ALA A 291 25.88 20.27 13.16
N THR A 292 26.40 19.09 13.50
CA THR A 292 25.81 17.81 13.08
C THR A 292 24.38 17.64 13.55
N GLY A 293 24.08 17.99 14.80
CA GLY A 293 22.74 17.86 15.36
C GLY A 293 21.73 18.68 14.57
N TRP A 294 22.08 19.91 14.20
CA TRP A 294 21.20 20.78 13.41
C TRP A 294 20.90 20.19 12.04
N HIS A 295 21.92 19.69 11.34
CA HIS A 295 21.76 19.10 10.02
C HIS A 295 20.91 17.83 10.07
N VAL A 296 21.09 17.01 11.10
CA VAL A 296 20.26 15.81 11.32
C VAL A 296 18.83 16.18 11.62
N ALA A 297 18.59 17.05 12.61
CA ALA A 297 17.25 17.49 13.00
C ALA A 297 16.50 18.12 11.83
N ARG A 298 17.18 18.96 11.04
CA ARG A 298 16.57 19.56 9.86
C ARG A 298 16.08 18.52 8.85
N HIS A 299 16.82 17.46 8.60
CA HIS A 299 16.39 16.43 7.62
C HIS A 299 15.42 15.42 8.22
N LEU A 300 15.45 15.19 9.54
CA LEU A 300 14.42 14.42 10.25
C LEU A 300 13.03 15.01 10.10
N ALA A 301 12.91 16.34 9.99
CA ALA A 301 11.64 17.01 9.74
C ALA A 301 10.89 16.45 8.50
N LEU A 302 11.62 15.97 7.49
CA LEU A 302 11.01 15.37 6.30
C LEU A 302 10.18 14.14 6.67
N GLY A 303 10.67 13.33 7.61
CA GLY A 303 9.95 12.19 8.19
C GLY A 303 8.70 12.58 8.99
N PHE A 304 8.44 13.86 9.20
CA PHE A 304 7.21 14.35 9.83
C PHE A 304 6.37 15.23 8.89
N GLY A 305 6.63 15.16 7.57
CA GLY A 305 5.80 15.85 6.57
C GLY A 305 6.24 17.27 6.23
N PHE A 306 7.41 17.72 6.71
CA PHE A 306 7.83 19.11 6.53
C PHE A 306 8.44 19.32 5.15
N GLU A 307 7.73 20.03 4.28
CA GLU A 307 8.20 20.26 2.91
C GLU A 307 9.40 21.23 2.85
N PRO A 308 10.53 20.86 2.20
CA PRO A 308 11.73 21.71 2.12
C PRO A 308 11.51 23.12 1.56
N GLY A 309 10.45 23.31 0.76
CA GLY A 309 10.07 24.58 0.15
C GLY A 309 9.28 25.49 1.08
N ASP A 310 8.64 24.94 2.11
CA ASP A 310 7.87 25.69 3.09
C ASP A 310 8.73 25.99 4.33
N GLY A 311 9.45 27.11 4.28
CA GLY A 311 10.28 27.56 5.40
C GLY A 311 9.47 27.87 6.69
N ALA A 312 8.16 28.08 6.61
CA ALA A 312 7.31 28.33 7.77
C ALA A 312 6.88 27.02 8.47
N ALA A 313 6.86 25.91 7.72
CA ALA A 313 6.64 24.58 8.27
C ALA A 313 7.71 24.22 9.32
N TYR A 314 8.98 24.59 9.08
CA TYR A 314 10.07 24.32 10.02
C TYR A 314 10.03 25.20 11.28
N PRO A 315 10.38 24.64 12.47
CA PRO A 315 10.64 25.44 13.66
C PRO A 315 11.70 26.51 13.37
N PRO A 316 11.62 27.71 13.98
CA PRO A 316 12.54 28.82 13.68
C PRO A 316 14.02 28.41 13.70
N ALA A 317 14.43 27.60 14.68
CA ALA A 317 15.78 27.09 14.82
C ALA A 317 16.24 26.26 13.59
N LEU A 318 15.36 25.47 12.98
CA LEU A 318 15.68 24.55 11.88
C LEU A 318 15.46 25.14 10.48
N ARG A 319 15.17 26.44 10.36
CA ARG A 319 14.94 27.09 9.07
C ARG A 319 16.24 27.19 8.27
N LYS A 320 16.13 27.12 6.95
CA LYS A 320 17.29 27.31 6.06
C LYS A 320 18.05 28.64 6.29
N SER A 321 17.34 29.67 6.76
CA SER A 321 17.91 30.99 7.04
C SER A 321 18.72 31.06 8.35
N THR A 322 18.69 30.04 9.21
CA THR A 322 19.47 29.98 10.46
C THR A 322 20.96 30.11 10.14
N SER A 323 21.65 30.96 10.90
CA SER A 323 23.08 31.28 10.71
C SER A 323 23.99 30.11 11.12
N ASP A 324 25.21 30.06 10.57
CA ASP A 324 26.17 29.00 10.91
C ASP A 324 26.64 29.03 12.38
N GLU A 325 26.49 30.17 13.07
CA GLU A 325 26.73 30.26 14.51
C GLU A 325 25.59 29.60 15.29
N GLU A 326 24.35 29.90 14.94
CA GLU A 326 23.17 29.29 15.56
C GLU A 326 23.09 27.78 15.30
N ARG A 327 23.49 27.30 14.11
CA ARG A 327 23.56 25.87 13.80
C ARG A 327 24.52 25.08 14.70
N ARG A 328 25.55 25.74 15.24
CA ARG A 328 26.57 25.17 16.13
C ARG A 328 26.26 25.40 17.62
N SER A 329 25.17 26.11 17.90
CA SER A 329 24.74 26.43 19.26
C SER A 329 23.81 25.36 19.83
N ASP A 330 23.38 25.53 21.07
CA ASP A 330 22.40 24.66 21.74
C ASP A 330 20.97 24.94 21.23
N TRP A 331 20.76 24.90 19.91
CA TRP A 331 19.50 25.28 19.23
C TRP A 331 18.30 24.40 19.60
N TRP A 332 18.56 23.26 20.25
CA TRP A 332 17.57 22.28 20.70
C TRP A 332 16.93 22.66 22.05
N GLU A 333 17.47 23.65 22.76
CA GLU A 333 16.88 24.22 24.00
C GLU A 333 15.76 25.24 23.71
#